data_AF-V5GGV5-F1
#
_entry.id   AF-V5GGV5-F1
#
_cell.length_a   1.000
_cell.length_b   1.000
_cell.length_c   1.000
_cell.angle_alpha   90.00
_cell.angle_beta   90.00
_cell.angle_gamma   90.00
#
_symmetry.space_group_name_H-M   'P 1'
#
loop_
_entity.id
_entity.type
_entity.pdbx_description
1 polymer ?
#
loop_
_entity_poly.entity_id
_entity_poly.type
_entity_poly.pdbx_seq_one_letter_code
_entity_poly.pdbx_strand_id
1 'polypeptide(L)'
;MDITKENVNPNPRDTASPLSVIFFTYTIGMFKKGYRKTLDVDDLYNPLRSDRSMLLGDRLERNWNKNEEKAKKNNKKPSLLRVLVATFWPEYLYLGVLLVFMDIFIRLSQPLMLGRLLEYFKPVPTVTKTEALWYAGAVVALNALSALFMNQYIMGAFHYGMKVRAAS
;
A
#
# COMPACT_ATOMS: atom_id res chain seq x y z
N MET A 1 9.89 -31.59 14.18
CA MET A 1 9.76 -30.70 13.01
C MET A 1 10.94 -29.75 13.06
N ASP A 2 11.93 -29.94 12.19
CA ASP A 2 13.11 -29.08 12.12
C ASP A 2 12.69 -27.69 11.62
N ILE A 3 12.82 -26.68 12.49
CA ILE A 3 12.42 -25.28 12.23
C ILE A 3 13.48 -24.55 11.37
N THR A 4 14.56 -25.22 10.96
CA THR A 4 15.80 -24.59 10.48
C THR A 4 16.09 -24.71 8.99
N LYS A 5 15.30 -25.45 8.20
CA LYS A 5 15.45 -25.43 6.74
C LYS A 5 14.42 -24.48 6.13
N GLU A 6 14.75 -23.19 6.05
CA GLU A 6 14.04 -22.28 5.15
C GLU A 6 14.17 -22.86 3.73
N ASN A 7 13.08 -23.37 3.18
CA ASN A 7 13.01 -23.69 1.77
C ASN A 7 13.20 -22.36 1.02
N VAL A 8 14.18 -22.29 0.11
CA VAL A 8 14.55 -21.03 -0.55
C VAL A 8 13.57 -20.80 -1.71
N ASN A 9 12.43 -20.18 -1.43
CA ASN A 9 11.45 -19.79 -2.44
C ASN A 9 11.35 -18.26 -2.52
N PRO A 10 12.16 -17.59 -3.36
CA PRO A 10 12.26 -16.14 -3.38
C PRO A 10 10.94 -15.49 -3.79
N ASN A 11 10.61 -14.36 -3.15
CA ASN A 11 9.36 -13.68 -3.42
C ASN A 11 9.38 -13.02 -4.81
N PRO A 12 8.41 -13.28 -5.69
CA PRO A 12 8.38 -12.70 -7.03
C PRO A 12 8.25 -11.16 -7.01
N ARG A 13 7.84 -10.59 -5.86
CA ARG A 13 7.82 -9.14 -5.65
C ARG A 13 9.21 -8.51 -5.57
N ASP A 14 10.24 -9.24 -5.14
CA ASP A 14 11.62 -8.70 -5.07
C ASP A 14 12.20 -8.40 -6.46
N THR A 15 11.75 -9.12 -7.50
CA THR A 15 12.19 -8.96 -8.89
C THR A 15 11.13 -8.30 -9.79
N ALA A 16 9.97 -7.93 -9.24
CA ALA A 16 8.85 -7.41 -10.01
C ALA A 16 9.12 -6.00 -10.55
N SER A 17 8.77 -5.75 -11.82
CA SER A 17 8.79 -4.41 -12.39
C SER A 17 7.71 -3.52 -11.74
N PRO A 18 7.84 -2.18 -11.77
CA PRO A 18 6.84 -1.28 -11.20
C PRO A 18 5.42 -1.51 -11.77
N LEU A 19 5.32 -1.78 -13.08
CA LEU A 19 4.05 -2.13 -13.72
C LEU A 19 3.48 -3.45 -13.17
N SER A 20 4.34 -4.44 -12.93
CA SER A 20 3.91 -5.70 -12.34
C SER A 20 3.38 -5.53 -10.92
N VAL A 21 3.97 -4.63 -10.14
CA VAL A 21 3.49 -4.28 -8.79
C VAL A 21 2.14 -3.56 -8.86
N ILE A 22 1.98 -2.58 -9.76
CA ILE A 22 0.74 -1.81 -9.94
C ILE A 22 -0.45 -2.70 -10.30
N PHE A 23 -0.23 -3.67 -11.20
CA PHE A 23 -1.29 -4.59 -11.65
C PHE A 23 -1.31 -5.92 -10.89
N PHE A 24 -0.52 -6.06 -9.82
CA PHE A 24 -0.38 -7.29 -9.03
C PHE A 24 -0.04 -8.54 -9.86
N THR A 25 0.55 -8.39 -11.06
CA THR A 25 0.75 -9.53 -11.97
C THR A 25 1.74 -10.56 -11.43
N TYR A 26 2.63 -10.15 -10.53
CA TYR A 26 3.54 -11.05 -9.82
C TYR A 26 2.83 -12.13 -9.00
N THR A 27 1.57 -11.91 -8.61
CA THR A 27 0.75 -12.87 -7.84
C THR A 27 0.11 -13.96 -8.70
N ILE A 28 0.00 -13.74 -10.02
CA ILE A 28 -0.73 -14.64 -10.93
C ILE A 28 -0.14 -16.06 -10.91
N GLY A 29 1.18 -16.19 -10.80
CA GLY A 29 1.84 -17.49 -10.70
C GLY A 29 1.38 -18.29 -9.48
N MET A 30 1.19 -17.61 -8.34
CA MET A 30 0.69 -18.24 -7.11
C MET A 30 -0.76 -18.68 -7.26
N PHE A 31 -1.63 -17.82 -7.81
CA PHE A 31 -3.03 -18.17 -8.03
C PHE A 31 -3.20 -19.32 -9.02
N LYS A 32 -2.40 -19.36 -10.08
CA LYS A 32 -2.40 -20.47 -11.04
C LYS A 32 -1.98 -21.79 -10.39
N LYS A 33 -1.01 -21.75 -9.47
CA LYS A 33 -0.57 -22.93 -8.71
C LYS A 33 -1.68 -23.40 -7.76
N GLY A 34 -2.30 -22.48 -7.02
CA GLY A 34 -3.44 -22.77 -6.14
C GLY A 34 -4.69 -23.27 -6.85
N TYR A 35 -4.91 -22.87 -8.11
CA TYR A 35 -5.99 -23.40 -8.94
C TYR A 35 -5.77 -24.86 -9.35
N ARG A 36 -4.51 -25.28 -9.49
CA ARG A 36 -4.14 -26.63 -9.94
C ARG A 36 -3.99 -27.62 -8.79
N LYS A 37 -3.57 -27.16 -7.62
CA LYS A 37 -3.39 -27.99 -6.43
C LYS A 37 -3.62 -27.19 -5.15
N THR A 38 -3.99 -27.87 -4.08
CA THR A 38 -3.94 -27.31 -2.72
C THR A 38 -2.50 -26.91 -2.39
N LEU A 39 -2.31 -25.69 -1.91
CA LEU A 39 -0.98 -25.16 -1.57
C LEU A 39 -0.49 -25.73 -0.24
N ASP A 40 0.75 -26.21 -0.22
CA ASP A 40 1.46 -26.60 1.00
C ASP A 40 2.40 -25.47 1.48
N VAL A 41 2.96 -25.58 2.68
CA VAL A 41 3.89 -24.60 3.27
C VAL A 41 5.12 -24.41 2.38
N ASP A 42 5.64 -25.50 1.80
CA ASP A 42 6.78 -25.49 0.88
C ASP A 42 6.49 -24.76 -0.44
N ASP A 43 5.21 -24.58 -0.79
CA ASP A 43 4.82 -23.88 -2.01
C ASP A 43 4.76 -22.36 -1.86
N LEU A 44 4.78 -21.87 -0.61
CA LEU A 44 4.68 -20.46 -0.27
C LEU A 44 6.03 -19.75 -0.48
N TYR A 45 5.97 -18.49 -0.90
CA TYR A 45 7.16 -17.66 -1.03
C TYR A 45 7.65 -17.19 0.33
N ASN A 46 8.97 -17.01 0.45
CA ASN A 46 9.58 -16.44 1.63
C ASN A 46 9.13 -14.97 1.78
N PRO A 47 9.08 -14.44 3.02
CA PRO A 47 8.82 -13.03 3.25
C PRO A 47 9.84 -12.14 2.53
N LEU A 48 9.42 -10.94 2.13
CA LEU A 48 10.37 -9.94 1.62
C LEU A 48 11.44 -9.68 2.69
N ARG A 49 12.65 -9.37 2.25
CA ARG A 49 13.76 -9.07 3.17
C ARG A 49 13.43 -7.96 4.17
N SER A 50 12.68 -6.95 3.73
CA SER A 50 12.26 -5.82 4.57
C SER A 50 11.11 -6.14 5.53
N ASP A 51 10.49 -7.31 5.41
CA ASP A 51 9.35 -7.77 6.21
C ASP A 51 9.76 -8.86 7.21
N ARG A 52 11.03 -9.27 7.23
CA ARG A 52 11.53 -10.28 8.17
C ARG A 52 11.42 -9.76 9.61
N SER A 53 10.86 -10.60 10.48
CA SER A 53 10.62 -10.28 11.90
C SER A 53 11.90 -9.86 12.62
N MET A 54 13.04 -10.49 12.33
CA MET A 54 14.35 -10.13 12.90
C MET A 54 14.69 -8.66 12.63
N LEU A 55 14.58 -8.19 11.37
CA LEU A 55 14.91 -6.82 11.01
C LEU A 55 13.95 -5.81 11.66
N LEU A 56 12.66 -6.15 11.72
CA LEU A 56 11.62 -5.31 12.31
C LEU A 56 11.77 -5.23 13.84
N GLY A 57 12.07 -6.35 14.48
CA GLY A 57 12.35 -6.47 15.92
C GLY A 57 13.59 -5.67 16.31
N ASP A 58 14.70 -5.85 15.59
CA ASP A 58 15.94 -5.09 15.83
C ASP A 58 15.72 -3.58 15.75
N ARG A 59 14.91 -3.13 14.76
CA ARG A 59 14.58 -1.71 14.61
C ARG A 59 13.75 -1.21 15.79
N LEU A 60 12.77 -1.99 16.25
CA LEU A 60 11.94 -1.64 17.40
C LEU A 60 12.76 -1.61 18.70
N GLU A 61 13.61 -2.61 18.92
CA GLU A 61 14.48 -2.73 20.09
C GLU A 61 15.45 -1.55 20.20
N ARG A 62 16.07 -1.14 19.09
CA ARG A 62 16.94 0.05 19.06
C ARG A 62 16.20 1.31 19.51
N ASN A 63 14.95 1.49 19.09
CA ASN A 63 14.13 2.63 19.49
C ASN A 63 13.61 2.50 20.92
N TRP A 64 13.37 1.27 21.39
CA TRP A 64 13.01 0.97 22.77
C TRP A 64 14.12 1.37 23.73
N ASN A 65 15.35 0.94 23.48
CA ASN A 65 16.51 1.25 24.33
C ASN A 65 16.73 2.78 24.43
N LYS A 66 16.64 3.50 23.31
CA LYS A 66 16.70 4.98 23.29
C LYS A 66 15.59 5.63 24.10
N ASN A 67 14.38 5.06 24.06
CA ASN A 67 13.26 5.59 24.82
C ASN A 67 13.40 5.27 26.32
N GLU A 68 13.93 4.12 26.68
CA GLU A 68 14.20 3.74 28.07
C GLU A 68 15.22 4.69 28.72
N GLU A 69 16.32 5.00 28.03
CA GLU A 69 17.31 5.97 28.49
C GLU A 69 16.70 7.37 28.70
N LYS A 70 15.87 7.83 27.76
CA LYS A 70 15.16 9.12 27.86
C LYS A 70 14.13 9.11 28.99
N ALA A 71 13.48 7.98 29.24
CA ALA A 71 12.49 7.81 30.29
C ALA A 71 13.16 7.86 31.68
N LYS A 72 14.29 7.17 31.85
CA LYS A 72 15.13 7.21 33.05
C LYS A 72 15.60 8.64 33.36
N LYS A 73 16.14 9.36 32.36
CA LYS A 73 16.57 10.76 32.53
C LYS A 73 15.45 11.71 32.95
N ASN A 74 14.23 11.45 32.51
CA ASN A 74 13.08 12.33 32.76
C ASN A 74 12.17 11.85 33.91
N ASN A 75 12.56 10.82 34.67
CA ASN A 75 11.72 10.19 35.70
C ASN A 75 10.31 9.81 35.20
N LYS A 76 10.20 9.37 33.94
CA LYS A 76 8.94 8.95 33.31
C LYS A 76 8.96 7.45 33.05
N LYS A 77 7.78 6.83 32.97
CA LYS A 77 7.66 5.42 32.56
C LYS A 77 7.85 5.30 31.04
N PRO A 78 8.65 4.33 30.55
CA PRO A 78 8.74 4.06 29.11
C PRO A 78 7.38 3.54 28.59
N SER A 79 7.04 3.92 27.35
CA SER A 79 5.77 3.56 26.72
C SER A 79 6.03 2.86 25.39
N LEU A 80 5.53 1.62 25.25
CA LEU A 80 5.66 0.82 24.02
C LEU A 80 4.94 1.48 22.85
N LEU A 81 3.74 2.03 23.08
CA LEU A 81 2.99 2.74 22.05
C LEU A 81 3.78 3.91 21.45
N ARG A 82 4.47 4.68 22.29
CA ARG A 82 5.31 5.80 21.82
C ARG A 82 6.46 5.29 20.94
N VAL A 83 7.10 4.18 21.32
CA VAL A 83 8.22 3.60 20.57
C VAL A 83 7.75 3.01 19.25
N LEU A 84 6.60 2.33 19.26
CA LEU A 84 5.98 1.75 18.07
C LEU A 84 5.58 2.84 17.07
N VAL A 85 4.91 3.90 17.54
CA VAL A 85 4.59 5.07 16.71
C VAL A 85 5.87 5.73 16.19
N ALA A 86 6.87 5.99 17.04
CA ALA A 86 8.14 6.57 16.62
C ALA A 86 8.94 5.68 15.64
N THR A 87 8.69 4.37 15.63
CA THR A 87 9.35 3.44 14.72
C THR A 87 8.70 3.45 13.35
N PHE A 88 7.37 3.45 13.27
CA PHE A 88 6.62 3.25 12.01
C PHE A 88 5.98 4.52 11.43
N TRP A 89 6.04 5.67 12.11
CA TRP A 89 5.41 6.90 11.63
C TRP A 89 5.85 7.34 10.22
N PRO A 90 7.11 7.16 9.75
CA PRO A 90 7.48 7.60 8.39
C PRO A 90 6.73 6.83 7.31
N GLU A 91 6.53 5.52 7.51
CA GLU A 91 5.75 4.67 6.61
C GLU A 91 4.29 5.11 6.54
N TYR A 92 3.68 5.41 7.69
CA TYR A 92 2.31 5.92 7.74
C TYR A 92 2.19 7.36 7.21
N LEU A 93 3.20 8.19 7.41
CA LEU A 93 3.24 9.54 6.85
C LEU A 93 3.30 9.48 5.31
N TYR A 94 4.13 8.60 4.76
CA TYR A 94 4.20 8.37 3.31
C TYR A 94 2.83 7.96 2.74
N LEU A 95 2.15 7.01 3.38
CA LEU A 95 0.79 6.63 3.00
C LEU A 95 -0.20 7.79 3.10
N GLY A 96 -0.13 8.58 4.16
CA GLY A 96 -1.01 9.73 4.38
C GLY A 96 -0.82 10.82 3.32
N VAL A 97 0.43 11.17 3.01
CA VAL A 97 0.74 12.13 1.95
C VAL A 97 0.26 11.64 0.59
N LEU A 98 0.50 10.36 0.28
CA LEU A 98 0.03 9.74 -0.96
C LEU A 98 -1.51 9.78 -1.04
N LEU A 99 -2.21 9.45 0.05
CA LEU A 99 -3.67 9.49 0.11
C LEU A 99 -4.22 10.90 -0.14
N VAL A 100 -3.70 11.91 0.56
CA VAL A 100 -4.13 13.31 0.40
C VAL A 100 -3.90 13.79 -1.03
N PHE A 101 -2.75 13.47 -1.61
CA PHE A 101 -2.46 13.79 -3.01
C PHE A 101 -3.50 13.13 -3.94
N MET A 102 -3.76 11.83 -3.78
CA MET A 102 -4.71 11.12 -4.66
C MET A 102 -6.14 11.64 -4.53
N ASP A 103 -6.60 11.95 -3.32
CA ASP A 103 -7.93 12.48 -3.10
C ASP A 103 -8.08 13.89 -3.69
N ILE A 104 -7.07 14.76 -3.56
CA ILE A 104 -7.15 16.11 -4.12
C ILE A 104 -7.09 16.08 -5.65
N PHE A 105 -6.16 15.33 -6.24
CA PHE A 105 -5.92 15.42 -7.69
C PHE A 105 -6.82 14.49 -8.52
N ILE A 106 -7.19 13.32 -8.01
CA ILE A 106 -7.97 12.35 -8.80
C ILE A 106 -9.45 12.43 -8.42
N ARG A 107 -9.75 12.35 -7.12
CA ARG A 107 -11.14 12.28 -6.64
C ARG A 107 -11.89 13.61 -6.83
N LEU A 108 -11.23 14.76 -6.72
CA LEU A 108 -11.88 16.05 -7.01
C LEU A 108 -11.99 16.35 -8.52
N SER A 109 -11.08 15.82 -9.35
CA SER A 109 -11.17 16.03 -10.81
C SER A 109 -12.35 15.28 -11.45
N GLN A 110 -12.74 14.13 -10.91
CA GLN A 110 -13.89 13.36 -11.40
C GLN A 110 -15.21 14.17 -11.47
N PRO A 111 -15.71 14.79 -10.38
CA PRO A 111 -16.94 15.57 -10.44
C PRO A 111 -16.80 16.84 -11.28
N LEU A 112 -15.62 17.44 -11.38
CA LEU A 112 -15.38 18.60 -12.26
C LEU A 112 -15.55 18.21 -13.74
N MET A 113 -14.93 17.11 -14.16
CA MET A 113 -15.05 16.61 -15.54
C MET A 113 -16.48 16.15 -15.84
N LEU A 114 -17.14 15.49 -14.88
CA LEU A 114 -18.54 15.13 -15.00
C LEU A 114 -19.44 16.36 -15.11
N GLY A 115 -19.18 17.41 -14.32
CA GLY A 115 -19.91 18.68 -14.40
C GLY A 115 -19.82 19.31 -15.79
N ARG A 116 -18.63 19.35 -16.39
CA ARG A 116 -18.43 19.83 -17.76
C ARG A 116 -19.09 18.95 -18.81
N LEU A 117 -19.13 17.64 -18.60
CA LEU A 117 -19.89 16.73 -19.45
C LEU A 117 -21.39 17.01 -19.40
N LEU A 118 -21.94 17.28 -18.22
CA LEU A 118 -23.38 17.57 -18.05
C LEU A 118 -23.81 18.89 -18.71
N GLU A 119 -22.89 19.85 -18.91
CA GLU A 119 -23.19 21.10 -19.63
C GLU A 119 -23.59 20.88 -21.10
N TYR A 120 -23.09 19.82 -21.74
CA TYR A 120 -23.50 19.44 -23.10
C TYR A 120 -24.99 19.08 -23.20
N PHE A 121 -25.57 18.54 -22.12
CA PHE A 121 -26.97 18.11 -22.10
C PHE A 121 -27.96 19.23 -21.71
N LYS A 122 -27.48 20.46 -21.47
CA LYS A 122 -28.34 21.61 -21.18
C LYS A 122 -29.07 22.08 -22.45
N PRO A 123 -30.26 22.73 -22.32
CA PRO A 123 -31.04 23.21 -23.46
C PRO A 123 -30.27 24.16 -24.40
N VAL A 124 -29.33 24.93 -23.85
CA VAL A 124 -28.36 25.72 -24.62
C VAL A 124 -26.97 25.17 -24.29
N PRO A 125 -26.39 24.31 -25.15
CA PRO A 125 -25.11 23.70 -24.87
C PRO A 125 -23.97 24.73 -24.92
N THR A 126 -23.20 24.83 -23.85
CA THR A 126 -21.97 25.66 -23.77
C THR A 126 -20.74 24.89 -24.24
N VAL A 127 -20.87 23.60 -24.51
CA VAL A 127 -19.78 22.65 -24.79
C VAL A 127 -20.10 21.91 -26.09
N THR A 128 -19.10 21.69 -26.93
CA THR A 128 -19.22 20.98 -28.20
C THR A 128 -19.28 19.47 -27.98
N LYS A 129 -19.90 18.71 -28.91
CA LYS A 129 -19.95 17.24 -28.85
C LYS A 129 -18.56 16.59 -28.70
N THR A 130 -17.55 17.11 -29.40
CA THR A 130 -16.16 16.60 -29.31
C THR A 130 -15.56 16.81 -27.92
N GLU A 131 -15.80 17.97 -27.31
CA GLU A 131 -15.33 18.28 -25.96
C GLU A 131 -16.04 17.41 -24.92
N ALA A 132 -17.35 17.19 -25.09
CA ALA A 132 -18.13 16.27 -24.26
C ALA A 132 -17.56 14.84 -24.33
N LEU A 133 -17.17 14.36 -25.52
CA LEU A 133 -16.52 13.05 -25.66
C LEU A 133 -15.18 12.97 -24.92
N TRP A 134 -14.36 14.03 -24.98
CA TRP A 134 -13.12 14.10 -24.20
C TRP A 134 -13.38 14.07 -22.69
N TYR A 135 -14.37 14.82 -22.20
CA TYR A 135 -14.74 14.80 -20.78
C TYR A 135 -15.26 13.43 -20.34
N ALA A 136 -16.08 12.76 -21.15
CA ALA A 136 -16.54 11.40 -20.88
C ALA A 136 -15.37 10.40 -20.81
N GLY A 137 -14.45 10.45 -21.77
CA GLY A 137 -13.24 9.63 -21.75
C GLY A 137 -12.37 9.90 -20.52
N ALA A 138 -12.20 11.17 -20.14
CA ALA A 138 -11.47 11.58 -18.95
C ALA A 138 -12.12 11.04 -17.66
N VAL A 139 -13.45 11.07 -17.53
CA VAL A 139 -14.16 10.51 -16.37
C VAL A 139 -13.91 9.02 -16.24
N VAL A 140 -14.00 8.25 -17.34
CA VAL A 140 -13.73 6.80 -17.33
C VAL A 140 -12.28 6.52 -16.95
N ALA A 141 -11.32 7.24 -17.54
CA ALA A 141 -9.90 7.10 -17.24
C ALA A 141 -9.58 7.45 -15.77
N LEU A 142 -10.12 8.55 -15.26
CA LEU A 142 -9.96 8.96 -13.85
C LEU A 142 -10.60 7.96 -12.88
N ASN A 143 -11.70 7.31 -13.26
CA ASN A 143 -12.33 6.27 -12.44
C ASN A 143 -11.44 5.01 -12.36
N ALA A 144 -10.96 4.53 -13.51
CA ALA A 144 -10.03 3.40 -13.56
C ALA A 144 -8.73 3.69 -12.78
N LEU A 145 -8.18 4.90 -12.94
CA LEU A 145 -6.98 5.33 -12.22
C LEU A 145 -7.21 5.40 -10.71
N SER A 146 -8.35 5.95 -10.28
CA SER A 146 -8.75 6.00 -8.87
C SER A 146 -8.87 4.59 -8.27
N ALA A 147 -9.47 3.65 -9.00
CA ALA A 147 -9.56 2.25 -8.56
C ALA A 147 -8.17 1.61 -8.41
N LEU A 148 -7.26 1.82 -9.36
CA LEU A 148 -5.88 1.31 -9.27
C LEU A 148 -5.16 1.86 -8.04
N PHE A 149 -5.19 3.18 -7.82
CA PHE A 149 -4.53 3.79 -6.66
C PHE A 149 -5.15 3.35 -5.34
N MET A 150 -6.48 3.23 -5.27
CA MET A 150 -7.15 2.77 -4.05
C MET A 150 -6.71 1.36 -3.68
N ASN A 151 -6.62 0.44 -4.66
CA ASN A 151 -6.13 -0.91 -4.42
C ASN A 151 -4.67 -0.93 -3.94
N GLN A 152 -3.80 -0.10 -4.55
CA GLN A 152 -2.41 0.03 -4.11
C GLN A 152 -2.29 0.60 -2.69
N TYR A 153 -3.09 1.61 -2.37
CA TYR A 153 -3.16 2.19 -1.03
C TYR A 153 -3.60 1.16 0.01
N ILE A 154 -4.69 0.42 -0.26
CA ILE A 154 -5.20 -0.62 0.65
C ILE A 154 -4.13 -1.70 0.88
N MET A 155 -3.48 -2.18 -0.19
CA MET A 155 -2.39 -3.15 -0.05
C MET A 155 -1.25 -2.59 0.80
N GLY A 156 -0.84 -1.34 0.56
CA GLY A 156 0.19 -0.67 1.36
C GLY A 156 -0.19 -0.57 2.83
N ALA A 157 -1.42 -0.15 3.13
CA ALA A 157 -1.94 -0.03 4.49
C ALA A 157 -1.93 -1.38 5.23
N PHE A 158 -2.40 -2.45 4.60
CA PHE A 158 -2.32 -3.80 5.16
C PHE A 158 -0.87 -4.27 5.34
N HIS A 159 0.01 -3.99 4.37
CA HIS A 159 1.44 -4.33 4.45
C HIS A 159 2.09 -3.69 5.68
N TYR A 160 1.95 -2.39 5.87
CA TYR A 160 2.54 -1.72 7.03
C TYR A 160 1.89 -2.16 8.35
N GLY A 161 0.57 -2.42 8.35
CA GLY A 161 -0.10 -3.03 9.52
C GLY A 161 0.50 -4.39 9.91
N MET A 162 0.82 -5.23 8.93
CA MET A 162 1.51 -6.50 9.17
C MET A 162 2.92 -6.30 9.73
N LYS A 163 3.67 -5.31 9.25
CA LYS A 163 5.01 -4.99 9.80
C LYS A 163 4.97 -4.61 11.26
N VAL A 164 3.98 -3.79 11.65
CA VAL A 164 3.78 -3.39 13.04
C VAL A 164 3.53 -4.62 13.91
N ARG A 165 2.62 -5.51 13.46
CA ARG A 165 2.29 -6.75 14.18
C ARG A 165 3.45 -7.74 14.25
N ALA A 166 4.29 -7.82 13.21
CA ALA A 166 5.44 -8.71 13.18
C ALA A 166 6.60 -8.21 14.05
N ALA A 167 6.62 -6.93 14.40
CA ALA A 167 7.64 -6.32 15.26
C ALA A 167 7.29 -6.36 16.76
N SER A 168 5.99 -6.35 17.09
CA SER A 168 5.46 -6.38 18.45
C SER A 168 5.41 -7.79 19.02
#